data_AF-A0A9D5DEM8-F1
#
_entry.id   AF-A0A9D5DEM8-F1
#
_cell.length_a   1.000
_cell.length_b   1.000
_cell.length_c   1.000
_cell.angle_alpha   90.00
_cell.angle_beta   90.00
_cell.angle_gamma   90.00
#
_symmetry.space_group_name_H-M   'P 1'
#
loop_
_entity.id
_entity.type
_entity.pdbx_description
1 polymer ?
#
loop_
_entity_poly.entity_id
_entity_poly.type
_entity_poly.pdbx_seq_one_letter_code
_entity_poly.pdbx_strand_id
1 'polypeptide(L)'
;MRESKSREGNYPVVPTERILRNFRQLSHHNDSISQMASWLSFYRSSGEQLCSLFGEAFVDKSLREEERLAIFYVFHEMVTRSITVDDESKKFFLIGYEQFLLTAAPIVSRLTFEQRSPYLQVVRLWQAHQRFPQNVCERLRLLFNSQSGNQDSLKNPSILDKRDKKFTLDVIKSLNRIKEGYELAVKAGCNKATSEDANLDSWSLGENGDNDDLNSEVQVTSESKPLSPAQEAEQTFKERIELYKESLDKITDASILLSQCLQDELKSFNEIKRLLGEISDKNREE
;
A
#
# COMPACT_ATOMS: atom_id res chain seq x y z
N MET A 1 -43.99 -15.18 -25.82
CA MET A 1 -43.45 -14.75 -24.51
C MET A 1 -42.62 -15.89 -23.95
N ARG A 2 -41.29 -15.74 -23.91
CA ARG A 2 -40.40 -16.70 -23.23
C ARG A 2 -39.99 -16.07 -21.91
N GLU A 3 -40.41 -16.68 -20.82
CA GLU A 3 -40.06 -16.28 -19.47
C GLU A 3 -38.55 -16.45 -19.24
N SER A 4 -37.96 -15.36 -18.78
CA SER A 4 -36.58 -15.23 -18.32
C SER A 4 -36.43 -16.01 -17.01
N LYS A 5 -35.95 -17.26 -17.06
CA LYS A 5 -35.44 -17.92 -15.85
C LYS A 5 -34.14 -17.23 -15.45
N SER A 6 -34.22 -16.40 -14.41
CA SER A 6 -33.10 -15.88 -13.64
C SER A 6 -32.14 -17.02 -13.30
N ARG A 7 -30.95 -17.01 -13.92
CA ARG A 7 -29.79 -17.79 -13.49
C ARG A 7 -29.26 -17.16 -12.20
N GLU A 8 -29.90 -17.44 -11.07
CA GLU A 8 -29.20 -17.38 -9.78
C GLU A 8 -28.28 -18.60 -9.74
N GLY A 9 -26.99 -18.36 -9.95
CA GLY A 9 -25.97 -19.40 -9.98
C GLY A 9 -25.87 -20.07 -8.61
N ASN A 10 -26.16 -21.38 -8.56
CA ASN A 10 -25.81 -22.24 -7.42
C ASN A 10 -24.28 -22.30 -7.27
N TYR A 11 -23.68 -21.30 -6.63
CA TYR A 11 -22.29 -21.38 -6.21
C TYR A 11 -22.16 -22.35 -5.02
N PRO A 12 -21.10 -23.16 -4.97
CA PRO A 12 -20.88 -24.08 -3.87
C PRO A 12 -20.68 -23.29 -2.56
N VAL A 13 -21.45 -23.64 -1.53
CA VAL A 13 -21.31 -23.06 -0.19
C VAL A 13 -19.92 -23.37 0.36
N VAL A 14 -19.21 -22.35 0.82
CA VAL A 14 -17.86 -22.49 1.39
C VAL A 14 -17.92 -23.28 2.70
N PRO A 15 -17.27 -24.45 2.81
CA PRO A 15 -17.32 -25.27 4.02
C PRO A 15 -16.29 -24.77 5.05
N THR A 16 -16.56 -23.63 5.69
CA THR A 16 -15.67 -22.93 6.65
C THR A 16 -14.97 -23.85 7.64
N GLU A 17 -15.72 -24.64 8.40
CA GLU A 17 -15.17 -25.56 9.44
C GLU A 17 -14.21 -26.60 8.85
N ARG A 18 -14.52 -27.10 7.65
CA ARG A 18 -13.68 -28.08 6.96
C ARG A 18 -12.38 -27.44 6.49
N ILE A 19 -12.44 -26.21 5.99
CA ILE A 19 -11.27 -25.45 5.54
C ILE A 19 -10.33 -25.18 6.72
N LEU A 20 -10.84 -24.64 7.82
CA LEU A 20 -10.05 -24.35 9.02
C LEU A 20 -9.44 -25.62 9.63
N ARG A 21 -10.21 -26.72 9.68
CA ARG A 21 -9.70 -28.03 10.11
C ARG A 21 -8.56 -28.52 9.22
N ASN A 22 -8.72 -28.41 7.90
CA ASN A 22 -7.70 -28.85 6.95
C ASN A 22 -6.44 -27.98 7.04
N PHE A 23 -6.55 -26.68 7.31
CA PHE A 23 -5.39 -25.82 7.55
C PHE A 23 -4.57 -26.27 8.77
N ARG A 24 -5.23 -26.71 9.85
CA ARG A 24 -4.54 -27.27 11.03
C ARG A 24 -3.85 -28.62 10.78
N GLN A 25 -4.24 -29.32 9.72
CA GLN A 25 -3.69 -30.64 9.35
C GLN A 25 -2.78 -30.57 8.13
N LEU A 26 -2.51 -29.36 7.63
CA LEU A 26 -1.74 -29.15 6.41
C LEU A 26 -0.27 -29.51 6.65
N SER A 27 0.29 -30.34 5.78
CA SER A 27 1.73 -30.63 5.80
C SER A 27 2.51 -29.59 4.99
N HIS A 28 3.79 -29.42 5.30
CA HIS A 28 4.70 -28.53 4.56
C HIS A 28 5.16 -29.10 3.21
N HIS A 29 4.71 -30.31 2.83
CA HIS A 29 5.06 -30.90 1.53
C HIS A 29 4.31 -30.21 0.39
N ASN A 30 5.01 -30.01 -0.73
CA ASN A 30 4.47 -29.33 -1.90
C ASN A 30 3.17 -30.00 -2.40
N ASP A 31 3.11 -31.33 -2.45
CA ASP A 31 1.90 -32.06 -2.87
C ASP A 31 0.67 -31.72 -2.01
N SER A 32 0.86 -31.55 -0.70
CA SER A 32 -0.21 -31.21 0.23
C SER A 32 -0.71 -29.77 0.01
N ILE A 33 0.23 -28.84 -0.19
CA ILE A 33 -0.04 -27.43 -0.52
C ILE A 33 -0.78 -27.35 -1.86
N SER A 34 -0.28 -28.04 -2.88
CA SER A 34 -0.85 -28.13 -4.22
C SER A 34 -2.26 -28.71 -4.23
N GLN A 35 -2.50 -29.80 -3.49
CA GLN A 35 -3.82 -30.41 -3.37
C GLN A 35 -4.80 -29.47 -2.67
N MET A 36 -4.37 -28.82 -1.59
CA MET A 36 -5.18 -27.85 -0.86
C MET A 36 -5.53 -26.65 -1.75
N ALA A 37 -4.56 -26.04 -2.43
CA ALA A 37 -4.79 -24.92 -3.33
C ALA A 37 -5.73 -25.29 -4.50
N SER A 38 -5.63 -26.53 -5.00
CA SER A 38 -6.52 -27.06 -6.05
C SER A 38 -7.95 -27.15 -5.55
N TRP A 39 -8.12 -27.73 -4.36
CA TRP A 39 -9.43 -27.87 -3.73
C TRP A 39 -10.06 -26.52 -3.36
N LEU A 40 -9.28 -25.56 -2.88
CA LEU A 40 -9.79 -24.22 -2.56
C LEU A 40 -10.16 -23.41 -3.80
N SER A 41 -9.57 -23.72 -4.96
CA SER A 41 -9.88 -23.03 -6.22
C SER A 41 -11.35 -23.22 -6.66
N PHE A 42 -12.03 -24.30 -6.22
CA PHE A 42 -13.47 -24.49 -6.46
C PHE A 42 -14.34 -23.41 -5.78
N TYR A 43 -13.83 -22.73 -4.75
CA TYR A 43 -14.54 -21.69 -3.99
C TYR A 43 -14.05 -20.27 -4.32
N ARG A 44 -13.24 -20.09 -5.37
CA ARG A 44 -12.63 -18.79 -5.71
C ARG A 44 -13.65 -17.68 -5.97
N SER A 45 -14.86 -18.03 -6.43
CA SER A 45 -15.97 -17.08 -6.57
C SER A 45 -16.36 -16.41 -5.25
N SER A 46 -16.10 -17.07 -4.12
CA SER A 46 -16.28 -16.57 -2.76
C SER A 46 -14.95 -16.06 -2.18
N GLY A 47 -14.21 -15.27 -2.97
CA GLY A 47 -12.83 -14.90 -2.66
C GLY A 47 -12.66 -14.11 -1.35
N GLU A 48 -13.63 -13.25 -1.00
CA GLU A 48 -13.61 -12.51 0.27
C GLU A 48 -13.65 -13.45 1.46
N GLN A 49 -14.66 -14.33 1.51
CA GLN A 49 -14.81 -15.31 2.58
C GLN A 49 -13.58 -16.22 2.66
N LEU A 50 -13.07 -16.67 1.51
CA LEU A 50 -11.90 -17.54 1.48
C LEU A 50 -10.65 -16.84 2.02
N CYS A 51 -10.37 -15.60 1.61
CA CYS A 51 -9.25 -14.81 2.12
C CYS A 51 -9.38 -14.48 3.61
N SER A 52 -10.59 -14.22 4.11
CA SER A 52 -10.83 -14.06 5.55
C SER A 52 -10.49 -15.34 6.33
N LEU A 53 -10.78 -16.53 5.78
CA LEU A 53 -10.40 -17.81 6.41
C LEU A 53 -8.88 -18.03 6.45
N PHE A 54 -8.14 -17.55 5.44
CA PHE A 54 -6.67 -17.54 5.51
C PHE A 54 -6.19 -16.64 6.66
N GLY A 55 -6.77 -15.45 6.81
CA GLY A 55 -6.49 -14.55 7.94
C GLY A 55 -6.77 -15.19 9.30
N GLU A 56 -7.97 -15.76 9.46
CA GLU A 56 -8.39 -16.44 10.69
C GLU A 56 -7.48 -17.61 11.04
N ALA A 57 -7.15 -18.46 10.07
CA ALA A 57 -6.23 -19.58 10.29
C ALA A 57 -4.83 -19.08 10.67
N PHE A 58 -4.34 -18.02 10.04
CA PHE A 58 -2.97 -17.53 10.28
C PHE A 58 -2.79 -16.92 11.68
N VAL A 59 -3.83 -16.30 12.24
CA VAL A 59 -3.82 -15.77 13.61
C VAL A 59 -4.02 -16.86 14.68
N ASP A 60 -4.38 -18.10 14.29
CA ASP A 60 -4.56 -19.21 15.22
C ASP A 60 -3.25 -19.52 15.94
N LYS A 61 -3.27 -19.37 17.27
CA LYS A 61 -2.11 -19.58 18.14
C LYS A 61 -1.76 -21.05 18.29
N SER A 62 -2.67 -21.98 17.96
CA SER A 62 -2.39 -23.41 18.02
C SER A 62 -1.44 -23.88 16.90
N LEU A 63 -1.29 -23.09 15.84
CA LEU A 63 -0.43 -23.44 14.72
C LEU A 63 1.03 -23.15 15.00
N ARG A 64 1.88 -24.08 14.55
CA ARG A 64 3.33 -23.90 14.47
C ARG A 64 3.69 -23.02 13.28
N GLU A 65 4.89 -22.45 13.30
CA GLU A 65 5.33 -21.53 12.24
C GLU A 65 5.43 -22.22 10.87
N GLU A 66 5.86 -23.49 10.84
CA GLU A 66 5.90 -24.31 9.62
C GLU A 66 4.50 -24.48 8.99
N GLU A 67 3.47 -24.61 9.82
CA GLU A 67 2.08 -24.76 9.39
C GLU A 67 1.53 -23.42 8.87
N ARG A 68 1.86 -22.30 9.53
CA ARG A 68 1.55 -20.95 9.02
C ARG A 68 2.20 -20.70 7.67
N LEU A 69 3.45 -21.10 7.51
CA LEU A 69 4.18 -20.97 6.25
C LEU A 69 3.53 -21.83 5.15
N ALA A 70 3.10 -23.05 5.47
CA ALA A 70 2.37 -23.90 4.53
C ALA A 70 1.04 -23.25 4.08
N ILE A 71 0.28 -22.66 5.01
CA ILE A 71 -0.95 -21.90 4.68
C ILE A 71 -0.62 -20.71 3.76
N PHE A 72 0.46 -19.99 4.04
CA PHE A 72 0.92 -18.88 3.22
C PHE A 72 1.30 -19.34 1.80
N TYR A 73 1.93 -20.51 1.67
CA TYR A 73 2.22 -21.11 0.37
C TYR A 73 0.97 -21.58 -0.37
N VAL A 74 -0.06 -22.06 0.33
CA VAL A 74 -1.35 -22.34 -0.31
C VAL A 74 -1.93 -21.07 -0.91
N PHE A 75 -1.94 -19.96 -0.17
CA PHE A 75 -2.39 -18.67 -0.70
C PHE A 75 -1.55 -18.22 -1.91
N HIS A 76 -0.21 -18.34 -1.81
CA HIS A 76 0.69 -18.08 -2.93
C HIS A 76 0.30 -18.89 -4.16
N GLU A 77 0.11 -20.19 -4.02
CA GLU A 77 -0.25 -21.06 -5.12
C GLU A 77 -1.64 -20.71 -5.67
N MET A 78 -2.59 -20.30 -4.84
CA MET A 78 -3.89 -19.82 -5.31
C MET A 78 -3.79 -18.53 -6.14
N VAL A 79 -2.89 -17.61 -5.84
CA VAL A 79 -2.72 -16.38 -6.65
C VAL A 79 -1.87 -16.62 -7.91
N THR A 80 -0.98 -17.62 -7.92
CA THR A 80 -0.08 -17.90 -9.05
C THR A 80 -0.56 -19.02 -9.98
N ARG A 81 -1.33 -20.00 -9.49
CA ARG A 81 -1.85 -21.11 -10.30
C ARG A 81 -2.79 -20.55 -11.38
N SER A 82 -2.23 -20.49 -12.57
CA SER A 82 -2.79 -19.95 -13.80
C SER A 82 -4.04 -20.73 -14.21
N ILE A 83 -5.21 -20.28 -13.75
CA ILE A 83 -6.49 -20.66 -14.36
C ILE A 83 -7.19 -19.37 -14.83
N THR A 84 -6.87 -19.04 -16.09
CA THR A 84 -7.70 -18.47 -17.17
C THR A 84 -8.11 -17.00 -17.25
N VAL A 85 -7.93 -16.11 -16.26
CA VAL A 85 -8.10 -14.66 -16.51
C VAL A 85 -7.11 -13.86 -15.67
N ASP A 86 -6.27 -13.03 -16.29
CA ASP A 86 -5.28 -12.21 -15.58
C ASP A 86 -5.91 -11.33 -14.49
N ASP A 87 -7.12 -10.85 -14.74
CA ASP A 87 -7.89 -10.00 -13.82
C ASP A 87 -8.42 -10.74 -12.58
N GLU A 88 -8.76 -12.03 -12.68
CA GLU A 88 -9.29 -12.77 -11.54
C GLU A 88 -8.24 -13.06 -10.47
N SER A 89 -6.98 -13.31 -10.87
CA SER A 89 -5.93 -13.48 -9.86
C SER A 89 -5.49 -12.15 -9.26
N LYS A 90 -5.47 -11.07 -10.04
CA LYS A 90 -5.22 -9.72 -9.54
C LYS A 90 -6.28 -9.34 -8.51
N LYS A 91 -7.56 -9.58 -8.83
CA LYS A 91 -8.69 -9.34 -7.92
C LYS A 91 -8.57 -10.18 -6.66
N PHE A 92 -8.31 -11.49 -6.78
CA PHE A 92 -8.15 -12.37 -5.63
C PHE A 92 -6.95 -11.97 -4.76
N PHE A 93 -5.84 -11.56 -5.38
CA PHE A 93 -4.66 -11.05 -4.68
C PHE A 93 -4.96 -9.76 -3.90
N LEU A 94 -5.68 -8.81 -4.49
CA LEU A 94 -6.08 -7.57 -3.82
C LEU A 94 -7.03 -7.83 -2.64
N ILE A 95 -8.01 -8.71 -2.81
CA ILE A 95 -8.87 -9.15 -1.70
C ILE A 95 -8.04 -9.81 -0.60
N GLY A 96 -7.11 -10.69 -0.98
CA GLY A 96 -6.20 -11.34 -0.03
C GLY A 96 -5.24 -10.37 0.65
N TYR A 97 -4.83 -9.30 -0.03
CA TYR A 97 -4.02 -8.25 0.57
C TYR A 97 -4.73 -7.62 1.76
N GLU A 98 -5.98 -7.21 1.59
CA GLU A 98 -6.78 -6.58 2.64
C GLU A 98 -7.16 -7.54 3.76
N GLN A 99 -7.67 -8.72 3.41
CA GLN A 99 -8.29 -9.65 4.37
C GLN A 99 -7.28 -10.56 5.07
N PHE A 100 -6.16 -10.87 4.42
CA PHE A 100 -5.18 -11.83 4.92
C PHE A 100 -3.80 -11.20 5.15
N LEU A 101 -3.19 -10.60 4.13
CA LEU A 101 -1.77 -10.22 4.20
C LEU A 101 -1.50 -9.07 5.18
N LEU A 102 -2.41 -8.10 5.29
CA LEU A 102 -2.33 -7.05 6.31
C LEU A 102 -2.48 -7.61 7.73
N THR A 103 -3.32 -8.63 7.92
CA THR A 103 -3.48 -9.36 9.19
C THR A 103 -2.23 -10.19 9.52
N ALA A 104 -1.59 -10.78 8.51
CA ALA A 104 -0.37 -11.58 8.66
C ALA A 104 0.87 -10.72 8.93
N ALA A 105 0.93 -9.50 8.38
CA ALA A 105 2.06 -8.58 8.51
C ALA A 105 2.61 -8.41 9.94
N PRO A 106 1.81 -8.07 10.97
CA PRO A 106 2.32 -7.92 12.34
C PRO A 106 2.79 -9.24 12.97
N ILE A 107 2.40 -10.41 12.45
CA ILE A 107 2.89 -11.70 12.93
C ILE A 107 4.25 -11.98 12.29
N VAL A 108 4.33 -11.89 10.95
CA VAL A 108 5.54 -12.14 10.18
C VAL A 108 6.67 -11.17 10.55
N SER A 109 6.35 -9.90 10.80
CA SER A 109 7.36 -8.91 11.18
C SER A 109 8.05 -9.20 12.51
N ARG A 110 7.43 -9.97 13.41
CA ARG A 110 8.00 -10.36 14.71
C ARG A 110 8.89 -11.61 14.64
N LEU A 111 8.88 -12.33 13.53
CA LEU A 111 9.71 -13.53 13.32
C LEU A 111 11.19 -13.18 13.17
N THR A 112 12.07 -14.12 13.48
CA THR A 112 13.51 -13.96 13.19
C THR A 112 13.74 -13.85 11.67
N PHE A 113 14.91 -13.31 11.28
CA PHE A 113 15.24 -13.16 9.86
C PHE A 113 15.12 -14.48 9.07
N GLU A 114 15.59 -15.59 9.64
CA GLU A 114 15.54 -16.91 9.01
C GLU A 114 14.11 -17.39 8.78
N GLN A 115 13.24 -17.24 9.77
CA GLN A 115 11.82 -17.63 9.68
C GLN A 115 11.02 -16.69 8.76
N ARG A 116 11.42 -15.43 8.67
CA ARG A 116 10.78 -14.40 7.84
C ARG A 116 11.19 -14.50 6.37
N SER A 117 12.41 -14.96 6.09
CA SER A 117 12.99 -15.03 4.75
C SER A 117 12.08 -15.75 3.72
N PRO A 118 11.47 -16.91 4.03
CA PRO A 118 10.51 -17.57 3.14
C PRO A 118 9.33 -16.69 2.70
N TYR A 119 8.73 -15.94 3.63
CA TYR A 119 7.63 -15.03 3.32
C TYR A 119 8.08 -13.89 2.39
N LEU A 120 9.27 -13.32 2.66
CA LEU A 120 9.85 -12.28 1.82
C LEU A 120 10.22 -12.79 0.43
N GLN A 121 10.68 -14.04 0.32
CA GLN A 121 10.96 -14.68 -0.96
C GLN A 121 9.69 -14.77 -1.81
N VAL A 122 8.55 -15.13 -1.23
CA VAL A 122 7.26 -15.13 -1.93
C VAL A 122 6.86 -13.73 -2.41
N VAL A 123 7.02 -12.70 -1.57
CA VAL A 123 6.73 -11.32 -1.96
C VAL A 123 7.63 -10.87 -3.12
N ARG A 124 8.92 -11.26 -3.12
CA ARG A 124 9.84 -11.01 -4.24
C ARG A 124 9.40 -11.72 -5.52
N LEU A 125 8.90 -12.96 -5.43
CA LEU A 125 8.35 -13.68 -6.59
C LEU A 125 7.13 -12.96 -7.15
N TRP A 126 6.21 -12.50 -6.30
CA TRP A 126 5.06 -11.71 -6.74
C TRP A 126 5.46 -10.40 -7.43
N GLN A 127 6.48 -9.72 -6.89
CA GLN A 127 7.03 -8.52 -7.50
C GLN A 127 7.64 -8.80 -8.89
N ALA A 128 8.42 -9.89 -9.00
CA ALA A 128 9.07 -10.31 -10.24
C ALA A 128 8.07 -10.75 -11.33
N HIS A 129 6.93 -11.33 -10.94
CA HIS A 129 5.91 -11.81 -11.87
C HIS A 129 5.18 -10.69 -12.63
N GLN A 130 5.37 -9.42 -12.29
CA GLN A 130 4.75 -8.21 -12.89
C GLN A 130 3.20 -8.21 -13.01
N ARG A 131 2.55 -9.29 -12.60
CA ARG A 131 1.08 -9.46 -12.59
C ARG A 131 0.43 -8.75 -11.42
N PHE A 132 1.14 -8.59 -10.30
CA PHE A 132 0.62 -7.97 -9.09
C PHE A 132 1.07 -6.50 -9.00
N PRO A 133 0.26 -5.61 -8.38
CA PRO A 133 0.61 -4.21 -8.23
C PRO A 133 1.93 -4.02 -7.46
N GLN A 134 2.88 -3.33 -8.08
CA GLN A 134 4.23 -3.16 -7.54
C GLN A 134 4.24 -2.42 -6.21
N ASN A 135 3.39 -1.39 -6.06
CA ASN A 135 3.19 -0.65 -4.82
C ASN A 135 2.71 -1.55 -3.66
N VAL A 136 1.80 -2.49 -3.93
CA VAL A 136 1.29 -3.45 -2.94
C VAL A 136 2.39 -4.42 -2.51
N CYS A 137 3.16 -4.95 -3.47
CA CYS A 137 4.29 -5.84 -3.17
C CYS A 137 5.40 -5.13 -2.38
N GLU A 138 5.73 -3.88 -2.73
CA GLU A 138 6.68 -3.03 -1.99
C GLU A 138 6.21 -2.80 -0.56
N ARG A 139 4.95 -2.41 -0.39
CA ARG A 139 4.34 -2.18 0.92
C ARG A 139 4.35 -3.44 1.79
N LEU A 140 4.02 -4.60 1.23
CA LEU A 140 4.12 -5.87 1.94
C LEU A 140 5.55 -6.20 2.37
N ARG A 141 6.53 -5.93 1.50
CA ARG A 141 7.94 -6.13 1.83
C ARG A 141 8.36 -5.27 3.01
N LEU A 142 7.95 -4.00 3.03
CA LEU A 142 8.22 -3.07 4.13
C LEU A 142 7.52 -3.50 5.42
N LEU A 143 6.25 -3.91 5.34
CA LEU A 143 5.48 -4.38 6.49
C LEU A 143 6.11 -5.64 7.11
N PHE A 144 6.54 -6.59 6.28
CA PHE A 144 7.21 -7.80 6.76
C PHE A 144 8.61 -7.48 7.29
N ASN A 145 9.33 -6.53 6.70
CA ASN A 145 10.66 -6.09 7.14
C ASN A 145 10.67 -5.01 8.23
N SER A 146 9.52 -4.57 8.74
CA SER A 146 9.45 -3.66 9.89
C SER A 146 10.41 -4.18 10.96
N GLN A 147 11.40 -3.35 11.33
CA GLN A 147 12.55 -3.75 12.12
C GLN A 147 12.17 -4.07 13.58
N SER A 148 11.52 -5.20 13.81
CA SER A 148 11.74 -5.97 15.03
C SER A 148 12.92 -6.91 14.79
N GLY A 149 14.13 -6.41 15.08
CA GLY A 149 15.30 -7.25 15.42
C GLY A 149 16.47 -7.31 14.43
N ASN A 150 17.17 -6.20 14.17
CA ASN A 150 18.55 -6.26 13.65
C ASN A 150 19.45 -5.29 14.44
N GLN A 151 20.20 -5.80 15.42
CA GLN A 151 21.17 -5.03 16.21
C GLN A 151 22.61 -5.09 15.65
N ASP A 152 22.88 -5.78 14.55
CA ASP A 152 24.28 -6.05 14.16
C ASP A 152 24.90 -5.08 13.14
N SER A 153 24.20 -4.02 12.72
CA SER A 153 24.74 -3.03 11.76
C SER A 153 25.31 -1.76 12.39
N LEU A 154 25.33 -1.63 13.73
CA LEU A 154 25.85 -0.45 14.45
C LEU A 154 27.39 -0.46 14.62
N LYS A 155 28.13 -0.72 13.55
CA LYS A 155 29.57 -0.45 13.49
C LYS A 155 29.91 0.39 12.27
N ASN A 156 29.42 1.63 12.21
CA ASN A 156 30.09 2.77 11.56
C ASN A 156 29.24 4.06 11.71
N PRO A 157 29.52 4.92 12.71
CA PRO A 157 28.68 6.08 13.01
C PRO A 157 28.94 7.32 12.13
N SER A 158 29.84 7.29 11.14
CA SER A 158 30.29 8.53 10.47
C SER A 158 29.57 8.92 9.16
N ILE A 159 28.71 8.06 8.60
CA ILE A 159 28.10 8.29 7.27
C ILE A 159 26.58 8.58 7.34
N LEU A 160 25.89 8.17 8.40
CA LEU A 160 24.43 8.35 8.56
C LEU A 160 24.02 9.79 8.90
N ASP A 161 24.80 10.50 9.71
CA ASP A 161 24.42 11.81 10.28
C ASP A 161 24.26 12.95 9.24
N LYS A 162 24.84 12.82 8.04
CA LYS A 162 24.71 13.85 6.98
C LYS A 162 23.50 13.64 6.05
N ARG A 163 23.06 12.39 5.85
CA ARG A 163 21.90 12.10 5.00
C ARG A 163 20.60 12.35 5.75
N ASP A 164 20.56 12.02 7.04
CA ASP A 164 19.37 12.20 7.87
C ASP A 164 19.05 13.69 8.06
N LYS A 165 20.05 14.54 8.30
CA LYS A 165 19.84 16.00 8.40
C LYS A 165 19.33 16.63 7.11
N LYS A 166 19.84 16.19 5.94
CA LYS A 166 19.36 16.67 4.63
C LYS A 166 17.94 16.20 4.36
N PHE A 167 17.63 14.95 4.69
CA PHE A 167 16.32 14.35 4.52
C PHE A 167 15.26 15.01 5.41
N THR A 168 15.55 15.22 6.70
CA THR A 168 14.64 15.93 7.62
C THR A 168 14.35 17.35 7.13
N LEU A 169 15.35 18.06 6.61
CA LEU A 169 15.18 19.39 6.01
C LEU A 169 14.29 19.37 4.75
N ASP A 170 14.45 18.35 3.90
CA ASP A 170 13.66 18.21 2.67
C ASP A 170 12.20 17.81 2.97
N VAL A 171 11.97 17.00 4.02
CA VAL A 171 10.63 16.68 4.53
C VAL A 171 9.96 17.91 5.13
N ILE A 172 10.66 18.69 5.95
CA ILE A 172 10.13 19.94 6.53
C ILE A 172 9.77 20.94 5.41
N LYS A 173 10.61 21.09 4.39
CA LYS A 173 10.31 21.94 3.23
C LYS A 173 9.08 21.45 2.46
N SER A 174 8.95 20.14 2.27
CA SER A 174 7.82 19.55 1.55
C SER A 174 6.51 19.74 2.32
N LEU A 175 6.53 19.55 3.65
CA LEU A 175 5.38 19.78 4.53
C LEU A 175 4.98 21.27 4.55
N ASN A 176 5.94 22.20 4.56
CA ASN A 176 5.65 23.62 4.46
C ASN A 176 5.04 24.00 3.11
N ARG A 177 5.49 23.42 2.00
CA ARG A 177 4.87 23.62 0.68
C ARG A 177 3.44 23.11 0.61
N ILE A 178 3.16 21.96 1.25
CA ILE A 178 1.80 21.42 1.34
C ILE A 178 0.92 22.33 2.19
N LYS A 179 1.44 22.83 3.31
CA LYS A 179 0.73 23.79 4.17
C LYS A 179 0.40 25.08 3.41
N GLU A 180 1.37 25.66 2.69
CA GLU A 180 1.16 26.85 1.86
C GLU A 180 0.15 26.58 0.73
N GLY A 181 0.23 25.43 0.08
CA GLY A 181 -0.74 25.01 -0.94
C GLY A 181 -2.16 24.85 -0.39
N TYR A 182 -2.29 24.32 0.83
CA TYR A 182 -3.58 24.18 1.52
C TYR A 182 -4.13 25.56 1.94
N GLU A 183 -3.29 26.45 2.48
CA GLU A 183 -3.69 27.83 2.82
C GLU A 183 -4.12 28.65 1.59
N LEU A 184 -3.46 28.44 0.44
CA LEU A 184 -3.87 29.04 -0.84
C LEU A 184 -5.18 28.46 -1.36
N ALA A 185 -5.40 27.15 -1.23
CA ALA A 185 -6.66 26.51 -1.60
C ALA A 185 -7.82 26.95 -0.70
N VAL A 186 -7.58 27.15 0.60
CA VAL A 186 -8.55 27.67 1.56
C VAL A 186 -8.88 29.13 1.27
N LYS A 187 -7.89 29.97 0.93
CA LYS A 187 -8.13 31.36 0.50
C LYS A 187 -8.87 31.45 -0.84
N ALA A 188 -8.57 30.56 -1.80
CA ALA A 188 -9.27 30.49 -3.09
C ALA A 188 -10.70 29.96 -2.95
N GLY A 189 -10.97 29.07 -1.98
CA GLY A 189 -12.32 28.59 -1.65
C GLY A 189 -13.17 29.61 -0.90
N CYS A 190 -12.56 30.48 -0.10
CA CYS A 190 -13.27 31.54 0.64
C CYS A 190 -13.72 32.70 -0.27
N ASN A 191 -12.98 33.00 -1.33
CA ASN A 191 -13.34 34.09 -2.26
C ASN A 191 -14.44 33.74 -3.28
N LYS A 192 -14.92 32.49 -3.31
CA LYS A 192 -15.94 32.04 -4.28
C LYS A 192 -17.36 31.96 -3.72
N ALA A 193 -17.55 32.29 -2.44
CA ALA A 193 -18.86 32.23 -1.77
C ALA A 193 -19.50 33.61 -1.51
N THR A 194 -18.89 34.71 -1.96
CA THR A 194 -19.47 36.06 -1.83
C THR A 194 -19.11 36.95 -3.02
N SER A 195 -19.84 36.81 -4.13
CA SER A 195 -20.17 37.91 -5.06
C SER A 195 -21.10 37.41 -6.17
N GLU A 196 -22.36 37.15 -5.83
CA GLU A 196 -23.45 37.47 -6.77
C GLU A 196 -23.99 38.84 -6.35
N ASP A 197 -24.32 39.65 -7.35
CA ASP A 197 -24.85 41.03 -7.33
C ASP A 197 -23.86 42.20 -7.13
N ALA A 198 -23.37 42.75 -8.25
CA ALA A 198 -23.64 44.14 -8.66
C ALA A 198 -23.01 44.48 -10.03
N ASN A 199 -23.71 45.34 -10.76
CA ASN A 199 -23.65 45.60 -12.19
C ASN A 199 -22.74 46.80 -12.56
N LEU A 200 -22.40 46.87 -13.86
CA LEU A 200 -22.07 48.04 -14.71
C LEU A 200 -20.67 48.71 -14.74
N ASP A 201 -20.20 48.80 -16.00
CA ASP A 201 -19.45 49.86 -16.70
C ASP A 201 -18.02 50.28 -16.28
N SER A 202 -17.07 50.07 -17.21
CA SER A 202 -16.48 51.19 -17.99
C SER A 202 -15.33 50.68 -18.89
N TRP A 203 -15.37 51.08 -20.16
CA TRP A 203 -14.25 50.97 -21.09
C TRP A 203 -13.04 51.81 -20.66
N SER A 204 -11.83 51.31 -20.94
CA SER A 204 -10.69 52.17 -21.36
C SER A 204 -9.64 51.37 -22.14
N LEU A 205 -9.39 51.84 -23.37
CA LEU A 205 -8.28 51.53 -24.27
C LEU A 205 -6.94 52.09 -23.75
N GLY A 206 -5.82 51.49 -24.18
CA GLY A 206 -4.45 52.05 -24.17
C GLY A 206 -3.39 50.94 -24.14
N GLU A 207 -2.81 50.53 -25.29
CA GLU A 207 -1.48 50.96 -25.82
C GLU A 207 -0.29 50.46 -24.96
N ASN A 208 0.87 50.02 -25.45
CA ASN A 208 1.43 49.56 -26.73
C ASN A 208 2.87 49.09 -26.39
N GLY A 209 3.44 48.19 -27.21
CA GLY A 209 4.89 47.97 -27.35
C GLY A 209 5.52 46.91 -26.44
N ASP A 210 6.49 46.10 -26.88
CA ASP A 210 7.08 45.93 -28.20
C ASP A 210 7.82 44.58 -28.25
N ASN A 211 8.05 44.10 -29.47
CA ASN A 211 8.68 42.84 -29.85
C ASN A 211 10.11 42.66 -29.33
N ASP A 212 10.53 41.39 -29.17
CA ASP A 212 11.81 40.98 -29.75
C ASP A 212 11.79 39.51 -30.17
N ASP A 213 12.38 39.30 -31.35
CA ASP A 213 12.33 38.14 -32.23
C ASP A 213 13.52 37.19 -31.97
N LEU A 214 13.38 35.90 -32.32
CA LEU A 214 14.42 35.02 -32.93
C LEU A 214 14.16 33.51 -32.72
N ASN A 215 13.77 32.87 -33.83
CA ASN A 215 14.15 31.54 -34.34
C ASN A 215 14.02 30.28 -33.46
N SER A 216 13.22 29.30 -33.93
CA SER A 216 13.72 28.12 -34.69
C SER A 216 12.74 26.94 -34.67
N GLU A 217 12.60 26.31 -35.85
CA GLU A 217 12.17 24.94 -36.13
C GLU A 217 10.67 24.56 -36.12
N VAL A 218 10.17 24.45 -37.36
CA VAL A 218 8.97 23.73 -37.77
C VAL A 218 9.09 22.26 -37.37
N GLN A 219 8.24 21.81 -36.44
CA GLN A 219 7.95 20.40 -36.24
C GLN A 219 6.46 20.15 -36.52
N VAL A 220 6.22 19.35 -37.55
CA VAL A 220 4.90 18.89 -38.02
C VAL A 220 4.12 18.30 -36.84
N THR A 221 3.13 19.02 -36.35
CA THR A 221 2.13 18.49 -35.43
C THR A 221 0.85 18.24 -36.20
N SER A 222 0.48 16.97 -36.27
CA SER A 222 -0.84 16.52 -36.68
C SER A 222 -1.90 17.30 -35.92
N GLU A 223 -2.72 18.07 -36.61
CA GLU A 223 -3.86 18.79 -36.03
C GLU A 223 -4.77 17.78 -35.30
N SER A 224 -4.67 17.76 -33.96
CA SER A 224 -5.69 17.15 -33.12
C SER A 224 -6.92 18.04 -33.19
N LYS A 225 -8.03 17.49 -33.69
CA LYS A 225 -9.34 18.13 -33.63
C LYS A 225 -9.58 18.71 -32.22
N PRO A 226 -10.04 19.96 -32.08
CA PRO A 226 -10.41 20.50 -30.79
C PRO A 226 -11.50 19.62 -30.17
N LEU A 227 -11.26 19.18 -28.93
CA LEU A 227 -12.19 18.36 -28.17
C LEU A 227 -13.41 19.20 -27.84
N SER A 228 -14.58 18.56 -27.74
CA SER A 228 -15.78 19.27 -27.29
C SER A 228 -15.59 19.73 -25.83
N PRO A 229 -16.18 20.86 -25.40
CA PRO A 229 -16.00 21.40 -24.04
C PRO A 229 -16.33 20.40 -22.92
N ALA A 230 -17.20 19.42 -23.19
CA ALA A 230 -17.53 18.34 -22.26
C ALA A 230 -16.40 17.30 -22.11
N GLN A 231 -15.63 17.04 -23.17
CA GLN A 231 -14.50 16.11 -23.16
C GLN A 231 -13.26 16.73 -22.52
N GLU A 232 -13.04 18.05 -22.69
CA GLU A 232 -11.98 18.79 -22.00
C GLU A 232 -12.22 18.85 -20.48
N ALA A 233 -13.48 19.02 -20.07
CA ALA A 233 -13.87 18.99 -18.66
C ALA A 233 -13.69 17.59 -18.03
N GLU A 234 -14.01 16.52 -18.76
CA GLU A 234 -13.81 15.15 -18.27
C GLU A 234 -12.33 14.77 -18.17
N GLN A 235 -11.51 15.23 -19.11
CA GLN A 235 -10.07 14.99 -19.14
C GLN A 235 -9.35 15.74 -18.00
N THR A 236 -9.66 17.02 -17.80
CA THR A 236 -9.14 17.80 -16.66
C THR A 236 -9.60 17.25 -15.32
N PHE A 237 -10.80 16.67 -15.23
CA PHE A 237 -11.28 16.00 -14.02
C PHE A 237 -10.50 14.71 -13.73
N LYS A 238 -10.21 13.88 -14.75
CA LYS A 238 -9.38 12.67 -14.61
C LYS A 238 -7.94 12.99 -14.21
N GLU A 239 -7.34 14.02 -14.78
CA GLU A 239 -6.00 14.48 -14.41
C GLU A 239 -5.93 14.96 -12.96
N ARG A 240 -6.96 15.67 -12.48
CA ARG A 240 -7.07 16.05 -11.07
C ARG A 240 -7.19 14.85 -10.15
N ILE A 241 -7.96 13.82 -10.53
CA ILE A 241 -8.08 12.59 -9.73
C ILE A 241 -6.73 11.88 -9.58
N GLU A 242 -5.94 11.78 -10.65
CA GLU A 242 -4.61 11.16 -10.57
C GLU A 242 -3.64 11.97 -9.70
N LEU A 243 -3.66 13.31 -9.79
CA LEU A 243 -2.89 14.17 -8.88
C LEU A 243 -3.31 14.02 -7.41
N TYR A 244 -4.60 13.82 -7.14
CA TYR A 244 -5.09 13.53 -5.79
C TYR A 244 -4.65 12.16 -5.28
N LYS A 245 -4.66 11.12 -6.12
CA LYS A 245 -4.14 9.80 -5.77
C LYS A 245 -2.66 9.84 -5.45
N GLU A 246 -1.86 10.49 -6.30
CA GLU A 246 -0.42 10.65 -6.06
C GLU A 246 -0.14 11.42 -4.76
N SER A 247 -0.96 12.42 -4.45
CA SER A 247 -0.86 13.17 -3.19
C SER A 247 -1.23 12.33 -1.97
N LEU A 248 -2.26 11.47 -2.09
CA LEU A 248 -2.66 10.52 -1.06
C LEU A 248 -1.59 9.45 -0.80
N ASP A 249 -0.94 8.95 -1.85
CA ASP A 249 0.17 8.00 -1.72
C ASP A 249 1.36 8.66 -1.00
N LYS A 250 1.72 9.90 -1.36
CA LYS A 250 2.77 10.66 -0.66
C LYS A 250 2.45 10.91 0.81
N ILE A 251 1.20 11.21 1.15
CA ILE A 251 0.75 11.38 2.54
C ILE A 251 0.83 10.04 3.30
N THR A 252 0.45 8.96 2.65
CA THR A 252 0.49 7.61 3.25
C THR A 252 1.93 7.20 3.53
N ASP A 253 2.84 7.41 2.58
CA ASP A 253 4.27 7.14 2.76
C ASP A 253 4.88 8.00 3.87
N ALA A 254 4.54 9.29 3.92
CA ALA A 254 4.97 10.18 5.00
C ALA A 254 4.42 9.72 6.38
N SER A 255 3.18 9.25 6.44
CA SER A 255 2.56 8.74 7.68
C SER A 255 3.20 7.44 8.15
N ILE A 256 3.62 6.57 7.23
CA ILE A 256 4.34 5.34 7.54
C ILE A 256 5.71 5.69 8.13
N LEU A 257 6.44 6.60 7.49
CA LEU A 257 7.75 7.06 7.96
C LEU A 257 7.66 7.75 9.33
N LEU A 258 6.66 8.60 9.56
CA LEU A 258 6.43 9.23 10.85
C LEU A 258 6.14 8.19 11.95
N SER A 259 5.35 7.17 11.64
CA SER A 259 5.05 6.09 12.56
C SER A 259 6.30 5.28 12.91
N GLN A 260 7.20 5.07 11.95
CA GLN A 260 8.49 4.43 12.19
C GLN A 260 9.39 5.28 13.10
N CYS A 261 9.51 6.59 12.84
CA CYS A 261 10.26 7.49 13.72
C CYS A 261 9.73 7.49 15.16
N LEU A 262 8.40 7.52 15.34
CA LEU A 262 7.81 7.47 16.68
C LEU A 262 8.06 6.13 17.40
N GLN A 263 8.11 5.02 16.66
CA GLN A 263 8.47 3.72 17.22
C GLN A 263 9.94 3.67 17.66
N ASP A 264 10.85 4.29 16.89
CA ASP A 264 12.28 4.37 17.23
C ASP A 264 12.52 5.25 18.48
N GLU A 265 11.81 6.37 18.60
CA GLU A 265 11.83 7.22 19.79
C GLU A 265 11.27 6.49 21.02
N LEU A 266 10.16 5.76 20.88
CA LEU A 266 9.59 4.97 21.96
C LEU A 266 10.56 3.87 22.43
N LYS A 267 11.30 3.26 21.50
CA LYS A 267 12.33 2.26 21.81
C LYS A 267 13.49 2.88 22.59
N SER A 268 13.96 4.04 22.15
CA SER A 268 15.01 4.80 22.84
C SER A 268 14.59 5.18 24.26
N PHE A 269 13.34 5.64 24.43
CA PHE A 269 12.77 5.93 25.75
C PHE A 269 12.75 4.71 26.67
N ASN A 270 12.32 3.55 26.16
CA ASN A 270 12.29 2.31 26.94
C ASN A 270 13.69 1.82 27.34
N GLU A 271 14.69 2.05 26.48
CA GLU A 271 16.08 1.71 26.78
C GLU A 271 16.67 2.62 27.86
N ILE A 272 16.42 3.93 27.78
CA ILE A 272 16.78 4.88 28.84
C ILE A 272 16.11 4.50 30.17
N LYS A 273 14.83 4.14 30.13
CA LYS A 273 14.09 3.68 31.32
C LYS A 273 14.70 2.43 31.94
N ARG A 274 15.14 1.46 31.12
CA ARG A 274 15.83 0.26 31.59
C ARG A 274 17.16 0.60 32.26
N LEU A 275 17.98 1.43 31.60
CA LEU A 275 19.29 1.85 32.13
C LEU A 275 19.15 2.60 33.46
N LEU A 276 18.14 3.47 33.59
CA LEU A 276 17.82 4.14 34.85
C LEU A 276 17.41 3.16 35.95
N GLY A 277 16.65 2.11 35.61
CA GLY A 277 16.31 1.04 36.54
C GLY A 277 17.55 0.30 37.04
N GLU A 278 18.43 -0.11 36.13
CA GLU A 278 19.67 -0.82 36.46
C GLU A 278 20.63 0.02 37.33
N ILE A 279 20.69 1.34 37.11
CA ILE A 279 21.46 2.26 37.95
C ILE A 279 20.79 2.42 39.33
N SER A 280 19.47 2.54 39.37
CA SER A 280 18.72 2.68 40.62
C SER A 280 18.82 1.44 41.50
N ASP A 281 18.83 0.24 40.91
CA ASP A 281 18.92 -1.02 41.64
C ASP A 281 20.35 -1.26 42.16
N LYS A 282 21.38 -0.89 41.38
CA LYS A 282 22.78 -0.94 41.82
C LYS A 282 23.07 -0.01 43.01
N ASN A 283 22.46 1.17 43.06
CA ASN A 283 22.60 2.10 44.19
C ASN A 283 21.82 1.67 45.46
N ARG A 284 21.06 0.57 45.42
CA ARG A 284 20.37 -0.01 46.59
C ARG A 284 21.12 -1.20 47.20
N GLU A 285 22.09 -1.76 46.48
CA GLU A 285 22.91 -2.90 46.92
C GLU A 285 24.26 -2.48 47.53
N GLU A 286 24.55 -1.17 47.62
CA GLU A 286 25.60 -0.55 48.45
C GLU A 286 25.02 0.04 49.74
#